data_AF-A0A3A4V7F6-F1
#
_entry.id   AF-A0A3A4V7F6-F1
#
_cell.length_a   1.000
_cell.length_b   1.000
_cell.length_c   1.000
_cell.angle_alpha   90.00
_cell.angle_beta   90.00
_cell.angle_gamma   90.00
#
_symmetry.space_group_name_H-M   'P 1'
#
loop_
_entity.id
_entity.type
_entity.pdbx_description
1 polymer ?
#
loop_
_entity_poly.entity_id
_entity_poly.type
_entity_poly.pdbx_seq_one_letter_code
_entity_poly.pdbx_strand_id
1 'polypeptide(L)'
;MSSQFWIGALIPPLIKWTNIYIRRFFRLTGFDNETKKKVSSKQYPSYFGLLYGLWIIALLSTGFIVLMWFMISGPVFFPNKSYAVPIFFGLINMIGFWFIFGALLDFVFWQVSSENFKDYVKFRMIKSGWGYEIKQQIITLIKLGIIYYVVVSPLIAYLLMH
;
A
#
# COMPACT_ATOMS: atom_id res chain seq x y z
N MET A 1 19.12 -19.07 -14.73
CA MET A 1 18.50 -19.29 -13.40
C MET A 1 17.92 -17.96 -12.92
N SER A 2 16.60 -17.87 -12.78
CA SER A 2 15.85 -16.62 -12.57
C SER A 2 15.70 -16.29 -11.09
N SER A 3 16.38 -15.25 -10.61
CA SER A 3 16.19 -14.65 -9.28
C SER A 3 14.99 -13.68 -9.21
N GLN A 4 14.09 -13.69 -10.20
CA GLN A 4 13.04 -12.68 -10.38
C GLN A 4 11.73 -12.91 -9.59
N PHE A 5 11.67 -13.84 -8.64
CA PHE A 5 10.36 -14.26 -8.10
C PHE A 5 9.88 -13.60 -6.79
N TRP A 6 10.72 -12.89 -6.01
CA TRP A 6 10.37 -12.65 -4.60
C TRP A 6 10.12 -11.21 -4.11
N ILE A 7 10.13 -10.17 -4.97
CA ILE A 7 9.85 -8.78 -4.51
C ILE A 7 8.42 -8.31 -4.88
N GLY A 8 7.60 -9.18 -5.47
CA GLY A 8 6.25 -8.83 -5.94
C GLY A 8 5.09 -9.21 -5.03
N ALA A 9 5.29 -9.67 -3.78
CA ALA A 9 4.33 -10.64 -3.22
C ALA A 9 3.50 -10.22 -1.99
N LEU A 10 3.64 -9.03 -1.41
CA LEU A 10 2.94 -8.74 -0.14
C LEU A 10 1.67 -7.90 -0.24
N ILE A 11 1.43 -7.25 -1.38
CA ILE A 11 0.19 -6.51 -1.66
C ILE A 11 -0.69 -7.26 -2.71
N PRO A 12 -0.14 -7.94 -3.74
CA PRO A 12 -0.99 -8.48 -4.81
C PRO A 12 -1.98 -9.60 -4.47
N PRO A 13 -1.74 -10.54 -3.52
CA PRO A 13 -2.68 -11.64 -3.30
C PRO A 13 -3.99 -11.19 -2.64
N LEU A 14 -3.90 -10.36 -1.60
CA LEU A 14 -5.06 -9.84 -0.86
C LEU A 14 -5.95 -8.98 -1.77
N ILE A 15 -5.36 -8.19 -2.67
CA ILE A 15 -6.13 -7.31 -3.54
C ILE A 15 -6.54 -7.99 -4.88
N LYS A 16 -5.90 -9.11 -5.29
CA LYS A 16 -6.31 -9.87 -6.49
C LYS A 16 -7.72 -10.44 -6.37
N TRP A 17 -8.08 -10.94 -5.19
CA TRP A 17 -9.41 -11.47 -4.92
C TRP A 17 -10.49 -10.38 -4.86
N THR A 18 -10.11 -9.18 -4.41
CA THR A 18 -11.04 -8.06 -4.34
C THR A 18 -11.16 -7.28 -5.66
N ASN A 19 -10.34 -7.58 -6.67
CA ASN A 19 -10.16 -6.75 -7.88
C ASN A 19 -11.47 -6.48 -8.66
N ILE A 20 -12.33 -7.46 -8.91
CA ILE A 20 -13.57 -7.23 -9.69
C ILE A 20 -14.57 -6.36 -8.92
N TYR A 21 -14.74 -6.64 -7.62
CA TYR A 21 -15.71 -5.94 -6.78
C TYR A 21 -15.23 -4.54 -6.40
N ILE A 22 -13.96 -4.37 -6.03
CA ILE A 22 -13.35 -3.06 -5.78
C ILE A 22 -13.33 -2.22 -7.04
N ARG A 23 -13.04 -2.80 -8.22
CA ARG A 23 -13.08 -2.08 -9.49
C ARG A 23 -14.47 -1.50 -9.77
N ARG A 24 -15.53 -2.28 -9.58
CA ARG A 24 -16.92 -1.82 -9.76
C ARG A 24 -17.31 -0.78 -8.71
N PHE A 25 -16.96 -1.01 -7.45
CA PHE A 25 -17.33 -0.15 -6.34
C PHE A 25 -16.65 1.22 -6.41
N PHE A 26 -15.37 1.27 -6.75
CA PHE A 26 -14.58 2.51 -6.82
C PHE A 26 -14.47 3.12 -8.22
N ARG A 27 -15.12 2.52 -9.23
CA ARG A 27 -15.11 2.99 -10.64
C ARG A 27 -13.70 3.23 -11.19
N LEU A 28 -12.77 2.31 -10.92
CA LEU A 28 -11.38 2.42 -11.37
C LEU A 28 -11.29 2.31 -12.91
N THR A 29 -10.73 3.32 -13.56
CA THR A 29 -10.42 3.30 -15.00
C THR A 29 -9.08 2.61 -15.22
N GLY A 30 -9.08 1.63 -16.12
CA GLY A 30 -7.84 1.01 -16.58
C GLY A 30 -7.07 1.98 -17.48
N PHE A 31 -5.75 1.81 -17.58
CA PHE A 31 -4.97 2.52 -18.58
C PHE A 31 -5.52 2.26 -19.98
N ASP A 32 -5.57 3.32 -20.80
CA ASP A 32 -5.95 3.25 -22.20
C ASP A 32 -4.98 2.38 -23.01
N ASN A 33 -5.41 1.99 -24.21
CA ASN A 33 -4.60 1.13 -25.07
C ASN A 33 -3.33 1.84 -25.57
N GLU A 34 -3.37 3.17 -25.69
CA GLU A 34 -2.22 3.98 -26.08
C GLU A 34 -1.14 3.97 -25.00
N THR A 35 -1.49 4.21 -23.72
CA THR A 35 -0.53 4.14 -22.60
C THR A 35 0.02 2.73 -22.49
N LYS A 36 -0.80 1.69 -22.59
CA LYS A 36 -0.34 0.29 -22.56
C LYS A 36 0.70 0.01 -23.65
N LYS A 37 0.45 0.47 -24.88
CA LYS A 37 1.35 0.28 -26.02
C LYS A 37 2.64 1.10 -25.86
N LYS A 38 2.53 2.34 -25.38
CA LYS A 38 3.67 3.22 -25.10
C LYS A 38 4.60 2.63 -24.04
N VAL A 39 4.06 2.14 -22.93
CA VAL A 39 4.89 1.64 -21.83
C VAL A 39 5.43 0.23 -22.08
N SER A 40 4.79 -0.56 -22.93
CA SER A 40 5.28 -1.90 -23.31
C SER A 40 6.35 -1.88 -24.39
N SER A 41 6.39 -0.84 -25.24
CA SER A 41 7.38 -0.70 -26.31
C SER A 41 8.72 -0.12 -25.85
N LYS A 42 8.77 0.47 -24.65
CA LYS A 42 9.99 1.05 -24.07
C LYS A 42 10.90 -0.02 -23.47
N GLN A 43 12.20 0.12 -23.68
CA GLN A 43 13.22 -0.55 -22.88
C GLN A 43 13.53 0.29 -21.64
N TYR A 44 13.56 -0.36 -20.48
CA TYR A 44 13.81 0.31 -19.21
C TYR A 44 15.18 -0.09 -18.65
N PRO A 45 15.94 0.85 -18.08
CA PRO A 45 17.18 0.53 -17.41
C PRO A 45 16.99 -0.47 -16.27
N SER A 46 17.98 -1.32 -16.05
CA SER A 46 17.96 -2.34 -14.99
C SER A 46 17.77 -1.75 -13.58
N TYR A 47 18.37 -0.58 -13.32
CA TYR A 47 18.29 0.10 -12.02
C TYR A 47 16.87 0.58 -11.65
N PHE A 48 15.95 0.71 -12.61
CA PHE A 48 14.55 1.04 -12.30
C PHE A 48 13.87 -0.06 -11.47
N GLY A 49 14.28 -1.32 -11.61
CA GLY A 49 13.80 -2.39 -10.74
C GLY A 49 14.18 -2.18 -9.28
N LEU A 50 15.41 -1.70 -9.02
CA LEU A 50 15.88 -1.37 -7.68
C LEU A 50 15.12 -0.17 -7.10
N LEU A 51 14.96 0.91 -7.88
CA LEU A 51 14.19 2.08 -7.45
C LEU A 51 12.75 1.72 -7.10
N TYR A 52 12.12 0.87 -7.90
CA TYR A 52 10.76 0.38 -7.63
C TYR A 52 10.71 -0.51 -6.38
N GLY A 53 11.74 -1.32 -6.14
CA GLY A 53 11.89 -2.07 -4.90
C GLY A 53 11.99 -1.15 -3.67
N LEU A 54 12.84 -0.13 -3.74
CA LEU A 54 12.98 0.88 -2.67
C LEU A 54 11.68 1.64 -2.42
N TRP A 55 10.95 2.00 -3.48
CA TRP A 55 9.63 2.60 -3.37
C TRP A 55 8.70 1.72 -2.54
N ILE A 56 8.56 0.44 -2.88
CA ILE A 56 7.70 -0.51 -2.15
C ILE A 56 8.17 -0.67 -0.71
N ILE A 57 9.47 -0.83 -0.48
CA ILE A 57 10.04 -0.97 0.87
C ILE A 57 9.69 0.26 1.72
N ALA A 58 9.85 1.47 1.16
CA ALA A 58 9.51 2.69 1.86
C ALA A 58 8.01 2.74 2.20
N LEU A 59 7.12 2.37 1.26
CA LEU A 59 5.68 2.28 1.53
C LEU A 59 5.37 1.27 2.65
N LEU A 60 5.92 0.06 2.61
CA LEU A 60 5.70 -0.95 3.64
C LEU A 60 6.26 -0.52 5.01
N SER A 61 7.42 0.16 5.01
CA SER A 61 8.07 0.60 6.24
C SER A 61 7.18 1.55 7.05
N THR A 62 6.33 2.36 6.40
CA THR A 62 5.43 3.30 7.08
C THR A 62 4.56 2.63 8.15
N GLY A 63 3.91 1.52 7.81
CA GLY A 63 3.08 0.77 8.77
C GLY A 63 3.90 0.01 9.80
N PHE A 64 5.06 -0.55 9.42
CA PHE A 64 5.93 -1.24 10.38
C PHE A 64 6.47 -0.31 11.47
N ILE A 65 6.75 0.96 11.13
CA ILE A 65 7.14 1.98 12.12
C ILE A 65 6.03 2.15 13.17
N VAL A 66 4.76 2.17 12.75
CA VAL A 66 3.62 2.27 13.68
C VAL A 66 3.53 1.06 14.58
N LEU A 67 3.65 -0.15 14.03
CA LEU A 67 3.66 -1.37 14.84
C LEU A 67 4.77 -1.33 15.89
N MET A 68 6.00 -1.00 15.47
CA MET A 68 7.16 -0.89 16.36
C MET A 68 6.95 0.17 17.44
N TRP A 69 6.37 1.32 17.09
CA TRP A 69 6.01 2.36 18.06
C TRP A 69 5.09 1.80 19.15
N PHE A 70 3.99 1.13 18.77
CA PHE A 70 3.07 0.54 19.74
C PHE A 70 3.71 -0.59 20.57
N MET A 71 4.63 -1.38 20.01
CA MET A 71 5.36 -2.40 20.77
C MET A 71 6.30 -1.78 21.81
N ILE A 72 7.01 -0.70 21.45
CA ILE A 72 7.99 -0.06 22.33
C ILE A 72 7.32 0.82 23.39
N SER A 73 6.40 1.69 22.97
CA SER A 73 5.81 2.71 23.85
C SER A 73 4.50 2.26 24.49
N GLY A 74 3.84 1.24 23.92
CA GLY A 74 2.56 0.73 24.39
C GLY A 74 2.52 0.34 25.87
N PRO A 75 3.53 -0.37 26.42
CA PRO A 75 3.58 -0.71 27.84
C PRO A 75 3.58 0.52 28.76
N VAL A 76 4.17 1.63 28.31
CA VAL A 76 4.22 2.88 29.08
C VAL A 76 2.87 3.57 29.08
N PHE A 77 2.16 3.56 27.95
CA PHE A 77 0.84 4.19 27.82
C PHE A 77 -0.31 3.33 28.39
N PHE A 78 -0.14 2.00 28.41
CA PHE A 78 -1.14 1.05 28.87
C PHE A 78 -0.56 0.07 29.91
N PRO A 79 -0.05 0.57 31.06
CA PRO A 79 0.69 -0.24 32.03
C PRO A 79 -0.16 -1.33 32.69
N ASN A 80 -1.48 -1.14 32.72
CA ASN A 80 -2.42 -2.07 33.34
C ASN A 80 -2.96 -3.14 32.37
N LYS A 81 -2.48 -3.15 31.12
CA LYS A 81 -2.93 -4.09 30.08
C LYS A 81 -1.83 -5.11 29.78
N SER A 82 -2.23 -6.30 29.35
CA SER A 82 -1.29 -7.28 28.81
C SER A 82 -0.55 -6.72 27.60
N TYR A 83 0.72 -7.08 27.42
CA TYR A 83 1.55 -6.69 26.28
C TYR A 83 0.92 -7.05 24.91
N ALA A 84 0.06 -8.07 24.88
CA ALA A 84 -0.70 -8.44 23.69
C ALA A 84 -1.62 -7.31 23.18
N VAL A 85 -2.17 -6.49 24.08
CA VAL A 85 -3.11 -5.42 23.73
C VAL A 85 -2.41 -4.33 22.91
N PRO A 86 -1.27 -3.75 23.35
CA PRO A 86 -0.50 -2.83 22.52
C PRO A 86 -0.02 -3.41 21.19
N ILE A 87 0.43 -4.67 21.14
CA ILE A 87 0.81 -5.32 19.86
C ILE A 87 -0.39 -5.34 18.91
N PHE A 88 -1.56 -5.76 19.39
CA PHE A 88 -2.76 -5.85 18.58
C PHE A 88 -3.23 -4.47 18.12
N PHE A 89 -3.13 -3.44 18.96
CA PHE A 89 -3.33 -2.05 18.57
C PHE A 89 -2.36 -1.61 17.48
N GLY A 90 -1.08 -1.97 17.61
CA GLY A 90 -0.07 -1.70 16.61
C GLY A 90 -0.40 -2.33 15.26
N LEU A 91 -0.88 -3.57 15.25
CA LEU A 91 -1.28 -4.29 14.03
C LEU A 91 -2.48 -3.65 13.33
N ILE A 92 -3.51 -3.29 14.10
CA ILE A 92 -4.68 -2.57 13.59
C ILE A 92 -4.26 -1.23 12.97
N ASN A 93 -3.48 -0.45 13.72
CA ASN A 93 -3.06 0.87 13.25
C ASN A 93 -2.08 0.78 12.08
N MET A 94 -1.22 -0.24 12.02
CA MET A 94 -0.34 -0.50 10.87
C MET A 94 -1.14 -0.65 9.57
N ILE A 95 -2.24 -1.43 9.59
CA ILE A 95 -3.09 -1.64 8.41
C ILE A 95 -3.74 -0.33 7.97
N GLY A 96 -4.36 0.41 8.91
CA GLY A 96 -4.97 1.71 8.61
C GLY A 96 -3.95 2.74 8.11
N PHE A 97 -2.75 2.74 8.69
CA PHE A 97 -1.66 3.65 8.33
C PHE A 97 -1.15 3.38 6.91
N TRP A 98 -1.03 2.11 6.50
CA TRP A 98 -0.69 1.77 5.11
C TRP A 98 -1.70 2.32 4.11
N PHE A 99 -2.99 2.27 4.42
CA PHE A 99 -4.02 2.77 3.50
C PHE A 99 -4.01 4.29 3.34
N ILE A 100 -3.78 5.04 4.42
CA ILE A 100 -3.82 6.51 4.38
C ILE A 100 -2.43 7.08 4.12
N PHE A 101 -1.49 6.88 5.04
CA PHE A 101 -0.16 7.46 4.96
C PHE A 101 0.70 6.78 3.89
N GLY A 102 0.55 5.48 3.70
CA GLY A 102 1.16 4.78 2.56
C GLY A 102 0.68 5.37 1.23
N ALA A 103 -0.62 5.63 1.07
CA ALA A 103 -1.16 6.27 -0.14
C ALA A 103 -0.67 7.71 -0.34
N LEU A 104 -0.53 8.49 0.74
CA LEU A 104 0.04 9.84 0.67
C LEU A 104 1.52 9.81 0.28
N LEU A 105 2.30 8.87 0.83
CA LEU A 105 3.69 8.69 0.43
C LEU A 105 3.81 8.23 -1.02
N ASP A 106 2.91 7.35 -1.47
CA ASP A 106 2.82 6.92 -2.87
C ASP A 106 2.49 8.10 -3.80
N PHE A 107 1.63 9.02 -3.37
CA PHE A 107 1.38 10.27 -4.08
C PHE A 107 2.64 11.14 -4.18
N VAL A 108 3.37 11.32 -3.08
CA VAL A 108 4.61 12.12 -3.07
C VAL A 108 5.65 11.50 -4.01
N PHE A 109 5.90 10.19 -3.90
CA PHE A 109 6.80 9.48 -4.79
C PHE A 109 6.37 9.58 -6.25
N TRP A 110 5.07 9.50 -6.52
CA TRP A 110 4.53 9.72 -7.85
C TRP A 110 4.82 11.13 -8.37
N GLN A 111 4.65 12.18 -7.57
CA GLN A 111 4.90 13.55 -8.02
C GLN A 111 6.39 13.80 -8.34
N VAL A 112 7.30 13.34 -7.48
CA VAL A 112 8.74 13.61 -7.62
C VAL A 112 9.45 12.69 -8.63
N SER A 113 8.80 11.59 -9.02
CA SER A 113 9.36 10.65 -9.98
C SER A 113 9.45 11.21 -11.39
N SER A 114 10.53 10.86 -12.10
CA SER A 114 10.69 11.21 -13.52
C SER A 114 9.66 10.49 -14.40
N GLU A 115 9.30 11.09 -15.54
CA GLU A 115 8.33 10.49 -16.48
C GLU A 115 8.75 9.11 -17.00
N ASN A 116 10.04 8.89 -17.22
CA ASN A 116 10.56 7.58 -17.63
C ASN A 116 10.38 6.52 -16.53
N PHE A 117 10.58 6.90 -15.28
CA PHE A 117 10.37 5.99 -14.15
C PHE A 117 8.88 5.76 -13.87
N LYS A 118 8.03 6.78 -14.01
CA LYS A 118 6.57 6.65 -13.97
C LYS A 118 6.06 5.67 -15.03
N ASP A 119 6.58 5.73 -16.25
CA ASP A 119 6.23 4.79 -17.31
C ASP A 119 6.67 3.35 -16.97
N TYR A 120 7.83 3.19 -16.30
CA TYR A 120 8.24 1.89 -15.75
C TYR A 120 7.29 1.36 -14.68
N VAL A 121 6.88 2.22 -13.73
CA VAL A 121 5.89 1.86 -12.70
C VAL A 121 4.59 1.41 -13.35
N LYS A 122 4.05 2.16 -14.32
CA LYS A 122 2.86 1.77 -15.09
C LYS A 122 3.05 0.43 -15.79
N PHE A 123 4.21 0.20 -16.43
CA PHE A 123 4.55 -1.07 -17.07
C PHE A 123 4.50 -2.24 -16.06
N ARG A 124 5.10 -2.07 -14.88
CA ARG A 124 5.08 -3.07 -13.80
C ARG A 124 3.65 -3.35 -13.35
N MET A 125 2.87 -2.29 -13.10
CA MET A 125 1.47 -2.40 -12.69
C MET A 125 0.62 -3.17 -13.69
N ILE A 126 0.73 -2.84 -14.98
CA ILE A 126 0.04 -3.57 -16.07
C ILE A 126 0.42 -5.05 -16.06
N LYS A 127 1.72 -5.37 -15.99
CA LYS A 127 2.19 -6.76 -15.91
C LYS A 127 1.65 -7.51 -14.69
N SER A 128 1.48 -6.83 -13.57
CA SER A 128 0.91 -7.41 -12.34
C SER A 128 -0.62 -7.48 -12.29
N GLY A 129 -1.33 -7.00 -13.32
CA GLY A 129 -2.80 -6.96 -13.35
C GLY A 129 -3.43 -5.75 -12.64
N TRP A 130 -2.63 -4.74 -12.32
CA TRP A 130 -2.97 -3.51 -11.60
C TRP A 130 -2.93 -2.26 -12.48
N GLY A 131 -3.17 -2.42 -13.78
CA GLY A 131 -3.06 -1.36 -14.78
C GLY A 131 -4.19 -0.32 -14.72
N TYR A 132 -4.41 0.31 -13.57
CA TYR A 132 -5.35 1.42 -13.36
C TYR A 132 -4.60 2.73 -13.10
N GLU A 133 -5.28 3.85 -13.29
CA GLU A 133 -4.72 5.16 -12.98
C GLU A 133 -4.29 5.28 -11.52
N ILE A 134 -3.01 5.61 -11.30
CA ILE A 134 -2.41 5.71 -9.95
C ILE A 134 -3.13 6.74 -9.07
N LYS A 135 -3.54 7.89 -9.63
CA LYS A 135 -4.31 8.90 -8.90
C LYS A 135 -5.60 8.31 -8.31
N GLN A 136 -6.29 7.46 -9.07
CA GLN A 136 -7.52 6.82 -8.62
C GLN A 136 -7.24 5.73 -7.58
N GLN A 137 -6.14 4.99 -7.73
CA GLN A 137 -5.69 4.01 -6.74
C GLN A 137 -5.39 4.69 -5.40
N ILE A 138 -4.66 5.81 -5.40
CA ILE A 138 -4.35 6.60 -4.19
C ILE A 138 -5.64 7.06 -3.50
N ILE A 139 -6.57 7.67 -4.23
CA ILE A 139 -7.86 8.11 -3.67
C ILE A 139 -8.65 6.92 -3.09
N THR A 140 -8.61 5.78 -3.77
CA THR A 140 -9.30 4.57 -3.33
C THR A 140 -8.68 4.01 -2.04
N LEU A 141 -7.35 3.99 -1.94
CA LEU A 141 -6.65 3.56 -0.73
C LEU A 141 -7.00 4.47 0.46
N ILE A 142 -7.04 5.79 0.28
CA ILE A 142 -7.45 6.72 1.34
C ILE A 142 -8.89 6.43 1.78
N LYS A 143 -9.83 6.24 0.84
CA LYS A 143 -11.23 5.88 1.16
C LYS A 143 -11.33 4.58 1.94
N LEU A 144 -10.58 3.55 1.52
CA LEU A 144 -10.52 2.28 2.22
C LEU A 144 -9.95 2.44 3.63
N GLY A 145 -8.94 3.28 3.81
CA GLY A 145 -8.38 3.61 5.13
C GLY A 145 -9.41 4.28 6.05
N ILE A 146 -10.18 5.24 5.54
CA ILE A 146 -11.26 5.89 6.31
C ILE A 146 -12.32 4.86 6.71
N ILE A 147 -12.81 4.06 5.77
CA ILE A 147 -13.81 3.02 6.05
C ILE A 147 -13.27 2.02 7.07
N TYR A 148 -12.01 1.60 6.92
CA TYR A 148 -11.32 0.71 7.85
C TYR A 148 -11.34 1.28 9.27
N TYR A 149 -10.94 2.54 9.47
CA TYR A 149 -10.94 3.15 10.79
C TYR A 149 -12.35 3.32 11.36
N VAL A 150 -13.35 3.65 10.55
CA VAL A 150 -14.76 3.70 11.00
C VAL A 150 -15.20 2.35 11.53
N VAL A 151 -14.94 1.27 10.77
CA VAL A 151 -15.35 -0.09 11.13
C VAL A 151 -14.58 -0.65 12.32
N VAL A 152 -13.30 -0.32 12.46
CA VAL A 152 -12.43 -0.87 13.50
C VAL A 152 -12.41 0.01 14.76
N SER A 153 -12.88 1.26 14.71
CA SER A 153 -12.95 2.14 15.89
C SER A 153 -13.75 1.59 17.08
N PRO A 154 -14.87 0.85 16.92
CA PRO A 154 -15.57 0.25 18.06
C PRO A 154 -14.73 -0.85 18.73
N LEU A 155 -14.01 -1.65 17.94
CA LEU A 155 -13.09 -2.67 18.46
C LEU A 155 -11.92 -2.02 19.19
N ILE A 156 -11.37 -0.94 18.65
CA ILE A 156 -10.31 -0.16 19.31
C ILE A 156 -10.81 0.37 20.65
N ALA A 157 -11.99 0.99 20.69
CA ALA A 157 -12.57 1.52 21.92
C ALA A 157 -12.80 0.42 22.96
N TYR A 158 -13.37 -0.72 22.55
CA TYR A 158 -13.58 -1.87 23.43
C TYR A 158 -12.27 -2.36 24.07
N LEU A 159 -11.21 -2.54 23.28
CA LEU A 159 -9.91 -3.00 23.75
C LEU A 159 -9.19 -1.98 24.67
N LEU A 160 -9.50 -0.69 24.53
CA LEU A 160 -8.98 0.33 25.45
C LEU A 160 -9.72 0.30 26.79
N MET A 161 -11.05 0.14 26.74
CA MET A 161 -11.92 0.19 27.92
C MET A 161 -11.89 -1.10 28.76
N HIS A 162 -11.57 -2.26 28.18
CA HIS A 162 -11.59 -3.58 28.84
C HIS A 162 -10.24 -4.28 28.73
#